data_AF-A0A963A5Q5-F1
#
_entry.id   AF-A0A963A5Q5-F1
#
_cell.length_a   1.000
_cell.length_b   1.000
_cell.length_c   1.000
_cell.angle_alpha   90.00
_cell.angle_beta   90.00
_cell.angle_gamma   90.00
#
_symmetry.space_group_name_H-M   'P 1'
#
loop_
_entity.id
_entity.type
_entity.pdbx_description
1 polymer ?
#
loop_
_entity_poly.entity_id
_entity_poly.type
_entity_poly.pdbx_seq_one_letter_code
_entity_poly.pdbx_strand_id
1 'polypeptide(L)' 'MKADKNIATYRRMRAQPLWRLLASGNGPTVIGLLQAHLYEQERSLPASILFER' A
#
# COMPACT_ATOMS: atom_id res chain seq x y z
N MET A 1 12.94 11.72 -23.75
CA MET A 1 13.66 10.43 -23.56
C MET A 1 13.99 10.08 -22.10
N LYS A 2 14.64 10.93 -21.29
CA LYS A 2 14.92 10.60 -19.85
C LYS A 2 13.69 10.77 -18.95
N ALA A 3 12.90 11.83 -19.17
CA ALA A 3 11.67 12.09 -18.43
C ALA A 3 10.60 11.01 -18.67
N ASP A 4 10.41 10.58 -19.92
CA ASP A 4 9.43 9.54 -20.28
C ASP A 4 9.72 8.21 -19.58
N LYS A 5 11.00 7.84 -19.48
CA LYS A 5 11.43 6.65 -18.75
C LYS A 5 11.10 6.76 -17.26
N ASN A 6 11.35 7.92 -16.65
CA ASN A 6 11.02 8.16 -15.24
C ASN A 6 9.51 8.15 -14.99
N ILE A 7 8.72 8.78 -15.87
CA ILE A 7 7.25 8.78 -15.81
C ILE A 7 6.70 7.35 -15.94
N ALA A 8 7.23 6.55 -16.87
CA ALA A 8 6.84 5.15 -17.02
C ALA A 8 7.17 4.32 -15.76
N THR A 9 8.33 4.56 -15.14
CA THR A 9 8.71 3.93 -13.86
C THR A 9 7.73 4.29 -12.74
N TYR A 10 7.40 5.57 -12.57
CA TYR A 10 6.45 5.99 -11.53
C TYR A 10 5.04 5.46 -11.77
N ARG A 11 4.59 5.38 -13.04
CA ARG A 11 3.32 4.73 -13.39
C ARG A 11 3.31 3.26 -13.01
N ARG A 12 4.40 2.52 -13.27
CA ARG A 12 4.54 1.12 -12.84
C ARG A 12 4.55 0.97 -11.33
N MET A 13 5.28 1.83 -10.61
CA MET A 13 5.30 1.83 -9.15
C MET A 13 3.90 2.09 -8.61
N ARG A 14 3.20 3.11 -9.10
CA ARG A 14 1.81 3.43 -8.69
C ARG A 14 0.83 2.31 -8.99
N ALA A 15 1.08 1.44 -9.97
CA ALA A 15 0.24 0.28 -10.25
C ALA A 15 0.49 -0.90 -9.29
N GLN A 16 1.57 -0.91 -8.52
CA GLN A 16 1.82 -1.96 -7.54
C GLN A 16 0.84 -1.84 -6.34
N PRO A 17 0.40 -2.97 -5.75
CA PRO A 17 -0.60 -2.96 -4.67
C PRO A 17 -0.24 -2.07 -3.48
N LEU A 18 1.02 -2.10 -3.03
CA LEU A 18 1.50 -1.26 -1.93
C LEU A 18 1.34 0.23 -2.23
N TRP A 19 1.81 0.68 -3.39
CA TRP A 19 1.74 2.08 -3.78
C TRP A 19 0.30 2.53 -4.07
N ARG A 20 -0.56 1.62 -4.56
CA ARG A 20 -2.00 1.89 -4.67
C ARG A 20 -2.64 2.12 -3.32
N LEU A 21 -2.29 1.33 -2.32
CA LEU A 21 -2.78 1.50 -0.96
C LEU A 21 -2.32 2.85 -0.37
N LEU A 22 -1.03 3.13 -0.47
CA LEU A 22 -0.43 4.38 0.05
C LEU A 22 -0.97 5.63 -0.65
N ALA A 23 -1.25 5.54 -1.96
CA ALA A 23 -1.79 6.65 -2.74
C ALA A 23 -3.33 6.68 -2.80
N SER A 24 -4.01 5.78 -2.07
CA SER A 24 -5.47 5.79 -1.99
C SER A 24 -5.96 7.01 -1.19
N GLY A 25 -7.14 7.53 -1.51
CA GLY A 25 -7.73 8.65 -0.76
C GLY A 25 -7.95 8.33 0.73
N ASN A 26 -8.07 7.03 1.04
CA ASN A 26 -8.20 6.52 2.40
C ASN A 26 -6.87 6.02 2.99
N GLY A 27 -5.74 6.32 2.34
CA GLY A 27 -4.41 5.80 2.70
C GLY A 27 -4.07 6.00 4.19
N PRO A 28 -4.15 7.22 4.74
CA PRO A 28 -3.91 7.46 6.15
C PRO A 28 -4.82 6.65 7.09
N THR A 29 -6.10 6.50 6.76
CA THR A 29 -7.06 5.73 7.55
C THR A 29 -6.73 4.24 7.54
N VAL A 30 -6.41 3.68 6.37
CA VAL A 30 -6.03 2.26 6.25
C VAL A 30 -4.71 1.99 6.98
N ILE A 31 -3.73 2.88 6.87
CA ILE A 31 -2.47 2.77 7.63
C ILE A 31 -2.75 2.84 9.13
N GLY A 32 -3.61 3.76 9.59
CA GLY A 32 -3.98 3.86 11.01
C GLY A 32 -4.66 2.60 11.54
N LEU A 33 -5.56 1.99 10.77
CA LEU A 33 -6.20 0.72 11.11
C LEU A 33 -5.19 -0.43 11.17
N LEU A 34 -4.29 -0.50 10.18
CA LEU A 34 -3.20 -1.48 10.17
C LEU A 34 -2.28 -1.29 11.38
N GLN A 35 -1.90 -0.07 11.71
CA GLN A 35 -1.06 0.21 12.87
C GLN A 35 -1.76 -0.16 14.18
N ALA A 36 -3.02 0.22 14.35
CA ALA A 36 -3.79 -0.14 15.54
C ALA A 36 -3.94 -1.67 15.69
N HIS A 37 -4.09 -2.40 14.58
CA HIS A 37 -4.30 -3.86 14.63
C HIS A 37 -3.00 -4.68 14.65
N LEU A 38 -1.88 -4.13 14.15
CA LEU A 38 -0.58 -4.82 14.08
C LEU A 38 0.39 -4.43 15.18
N TYR A 39 0.31 -3.20 15.70
CA TYR A 39 1.29 -2.67 16.66
C TYR A 39 0.75 -2.54 18.09
N GLU A 40 -0.57 -2.41 18.32
CA GLU A 40 -1.09 -2.36 19.70
C GLU A 40 -1.25 -3.74 20.36
N GLN A 41 -1.25 -4.81 19.58
CA GLN A 41 -1.14 -6.18 20.07
C GLN A 41 -0.06 -6.85 19.23
N GLU A 42 0.93 -7.50 19.85
CA GLU A 42 1.87 -8.39 19.15
C GLU A 42 1.12 -9.55 18.48
N ARG A 43 0.49 -9.28 17.34
CA ARG A 43 -0.24 -10.25 16.54
C ARG A 43 0.18 -10.09 15.10
N SER A 44 0.83 -11.12 14.58
CA SER A 44 0.99 -11.25 13.14
C SER A 44 -0.41 -11.36 12.50
N LEU A 45 -0.79 -10.39 11.67
CA LEU A 45 -1.98 -10.57 10.85
C LEU A 45 -1.64 -11.56 9.73
N PRO A 46 -2.46 -12.61 9.54
CA PRO A 46 -2.30 -13.50 8.41
C PRO A 46 -2.37 -12.70 7.11
N ALA A 47 -1.45 -12.99 6.18
CA ALA A 47 -1.39 -12.32 4.89
C ALA A 47 -2.72 -12.41 4.11
N SER A 48 -3.55 -13.40 4.39
CA SER A 48 -4.87 -13.61 3.78
C SER A 48 -5.84 -12.43 3.93
N ILE A 49 -5.71 -11.59 4.97
CA ILE A 49 -6.56 -10.40 5.13
C ILE A 49 -6.27 -9.34 4.07
N LEU A 50 -5.07 -9.31 3.51
CA LEU A 50 -4.67 -8.36 2.46
C LEU A 50 -4.94 -8.89 1.04
N PHE A 51 -5.36 -10.15 0.92
CA PHE A 51 -5.69 -10.80 -0.35
C PHE A 51 -7.18 -11.18 -0.38
N GLU A 52 -8.07 -10.22 -0.23
CA GLU A 52 -9.47 -10.42 -0.65
C GLU A 52 -9.58 -10.24 -2.16
N ARG A 53 -10.29 -11.18 -2.81
CA ARG A 53 -10.35 -11.41 -4.26
C ARG A 53 -11.43 -10.58 -4.94
#